data_AF-A0A6S6SWE9-F1
#
_entry.id   AF-A0A6S6SWE9-F1
#
_cell.length_a   1.000
_cell.length_b   1.000
_cell.length_c   1.000
_cell.angle_alpha   90.00
_cell.angle_beta   90.00
_cell.angle_gamma   90.00
#
_symmetry.space_group_name_H-M   'P 1'
#
loop_
_entity.id
_entity.type
_entity.pdbx_description
1 polymer ?
#
loop_
_entity_poly.entity_id
_entity_poly.type
_entity_poly.pdbx_seq_one_letter_code
_entity_poly.pdbx_strand_id
1 'polypeptide(L)' 'MGDRFDKFEKNGRPEKEESEKKTKKILLSMTEKQYAQMQKYQEMFNKNTLTSTIEYLIEKGQEKVFDDLERFRGK' A
#
# COMPACT_ATOMS: atom_id res chain seq x y z
N MET A 1 34.21 -42.88 9.96
CA MET A 1 34.14 -41.60 9.24
C MET A 1 32.96 -41.70 8.29
N GLY A 2 31.95 -40.84 8.38
CA GLY A 2 30.81 -40.88 7.45
C GLY A 2 29.55 -40.15 7.95
N ASP A 3 28.94 -40.58 9.05
CA ASP A 3 27.49 -40.34 9.21
C ASP A 3 27.05 -39.04 9.92
N ARG A 4 27.89 -38.00 9.98
CA ARG A 4 27.53 -36.73 10.68
C ARG A 4 27.34 -35.52 9.77
N PHE A 5 27.76 -35.59 8.51
CA PHE A 5 27.64 -34.46 7.58
C PHE A 5 26.40 -34.54 6.66
N ASP A 6 25.85 -35.73 6.40
CA ASP A 6 24.68 -35.90 5.51
C ASP A 6 23.34 -35.42 6.11
N LYS A 7 23.30 -35.10 7.41
CA LYS A 7 22.06 -34.69 8.08
C LYS A 7 21.76 -33.20 7.98
N PHE A 8 22.70 -32.40 7.47
CA PHE A 8 22.53 -30.95 7.30
C PHE A 8 22.04 -30.55 5.90
N GLU A 9 22.13 -31.43 4.90
CA GLU A 9 21.71 -31.11 3.52
C GLU A 9 20.22 -31.40 3.24
N LYS A 10 19.52 -32.10 4.14
CA LYS A 10 18.11 -32.49 3.96
C LYS A 10 17.07 -31.50 4.51
N ASN A 11 17.49 -30.38 5.10
CA ASN A 11 16.57 -29.32 5.48
C ASN A 11 16.62 -28.26 4.39
N GLY A 12 15.86 -28.54 3.34
CA GLY A 12 15.67 -27.67 2.18
C GLY A 12 15.49 -26.22 2.59
N ARG A 13 16.09 -25.33 1.80
CA ARG A 13 15.82 -23.90 1.81
C ARG A 13 14.29 -23.75 1.93
N PRO A 14 13.75 -23.06 2.96
CA PRO A 14 12.30 -22.89 3.07
C PRO A 14 11.83 -22.35 1.72
N GLU A 15 10.82 -23.00 1.15
CA GLU A 15 10.15 -22.49 -0.05
C GLU A 15 9.87 -21.03 0.22
N LYS A 16 10.30 -20.15 -0.68
CA LYS A 16 9.95 -18.74 -0.60
C LYS A 16 8.43 -18.72 -0.56
N GLU A 17 7.86 -18.48 0.62
CA GLU A 17 6.44 -18.23 0.78
C GLU A 17 6.07 -17.26 -0.33
N GLU A 18 5.21 -17.74 -1.24
CA GLU A 18 4.67 -16.94 -2.33
C GLU A 18 4.27 -15.62 -1.73
N SER A 19 4.79 -14.54 -2.29
CA SER A 19 4.71 -13.20 -1.74
C SER A 19 3.29 -12.91 -1.24
N GLU A 20 3.05 -13.14 0.06
CA GLU A 20 1.93 -12.55 0.75
C GLU A 20 2.01 -11.08 0.39
N LYS A 21 0.93 -10.53 -0.19
CA LYS A 21 0.88 -9.13 -0.62
C LYS A 21 1.37 -8.27 0.53
N LYS A 22 2.67 -7.92 0.52
CA LYS A 22 3.33 -7.36 1.70
C LYS A 22 2.73 -5.99 1.90
N THR A 23 1.79 -5.90 2.83
CA THR A 23 1.16 -4.65 3.20
C THR A 23 2.26 -3.77 3.78
N LYS A 24 2.55 -2.67 3.07
CA LYS A 24 3.50 -1.67 3.54
C LYS A 24 2.73 -0.68 4.40
N LYS A 25 3.16 -0.50 5.65
CA LYS A 25 2.62 0.54 6.53
C LYS A 25 3.26 1.87 6.14
N ILE A 26 2.42 2.90 6.02
CA ILE A 26 2.86 4.27 5.74
C ILE A 26 2.54 5.12 6.96
N LEU A 27 3.53 5.86 7.46
CA LEU A 27 3.33 6.93 8.42
C LEU A 27 3.20 8.24 7.65
N LEU A 28 2.11 8.98 7.88
CA LEU A 28 1.86 10.26 7.24
C LEU A 28 1.74 11.35 8.31
N SER A 29 2.61 12.35 8.23
CA SER A 29 2.55 13.53 9.08
C SER A 29 1.82 14.65 8.35
N MET A 30 0.89 15.31 9.05
CA MET A 30 0.14 16.45 8.55
C MET A 30 0.22 17.60 9.54
N THR A 31 0.03 18.82 9.05
CA THR A 31 -0.26 19.96 9.93
C THR A 31 -1.67 19.86 10.53
N GLU A 32 -1.92 20.53 11.65
CA GLU A 32 -3.24 20.60 12.30
C GLU A 32 -4.35 21.03 11.32
N LYS A 33 -4.06 22.03 10.47
CA LYS A 33 -5.01 22.52 9.47
C LYS A 33 -5.36 21.44 8.44
N GLN A 34 -4.37 20.68 7.97
CA GLN A 34 -4.59 19.60 7.02
C GLN A 34 -5.34 18.44 7.66
N TYR A 35 -5.02 18.11 8.90
CA TYR A 35 -5.72 17.07 9.66
C TYR A 35 -7.21 17.41 9.86
N ALA A 36 -7.51 18.63 10.31
CA ALA A 36 -8.89 19.11 10.45
C ALA A 36 -9.65 19.12 9.12
N GLN A 37 -8.97 19.44 8.00
CA GLN A 37 -9.57 19.35 6.67
C GLN A 37 -9.86 17.89 6.28
N MET A 38 -8.97 16.95 6.63
CA MET A 38 -9.18 15.52 6.37
C MET A 38 -10.37 14.96 7.16
N GLN A 39 -10.58 15.43 8.39
CA GLN A 39 -11.77 15.06 9.18
C GLN A 39 -13.07 15.51 8.51
N LYS A 40 -13.11 16.74 7.97
CA LYS A 40 -14.27 17.21 7.20
C LYS A 40 -14.54 16.34 5.97
N TYR A 41 -13.50 15.92 5.27
CA TYR A 41 -13.63 15.02 4.12
C TYR A 41 -14.14 13.64 4.51
N GLN A 42 -13.72 13.11 5.66
CA GLN A 42 -14.25 11.85 6.17
C GLN A 42 -15.77 11.93 6.34
N GLU A 43 -16.28 13.01 6.94
CA GLU A 43 -17.72 13.25 7.10
C GLU A 43 -18.42 13.41 5.75
N MET A 44 -17.87 14.24 4.86
CA MET A 44 -18.45 14.52 3.54
C MET A 44 -18.56 13.27 2.66
N PHE A 45 -17.57 12.39 2.70
CA PHE A 45 -17.56 11.15 1.91
C PHE A 45 -18.17 9.97 2.65
N ASN A 46 -18.73 10.20 3.85
CA ASN A 46 -19.33 9.18 4.71
C ASN A 46 -18.41 7.96 4.90
N LYS A 47 -17.15 8.23 5.24
CA LYS A 47 -16.11 7.23 5.47
C LYS A 47 -15.95 6.95 6.96
N ASN A 48 -15.65 5.69 7.29
CA ASN A 48 -15.55 5.26 8.68
C ASN A 48 -14.23 5.67 9.34
N THR A 49 -13.16 5.83 8.56
CA THR A 49 -11.82 6.15 9.07
C THR A 49 -11.09 7.11 8.15
N LEU A 50 -10.18 7.92 8.71
CA LEU A 50 -9.29 8.78 7.92
C LEU A 50 -8.47 7.98 6.89
N THR A 51 -8.06 6.75 7.24
CA THR A 51 -7.35 5.86 6.30
C THR A 51 -8.20 5.58 5.06
N SER A 52 -9.46 5.17 5.25
CA SER A 52 -10.36 4.90 4.11
C SER A 52 -10.68 6.15 3.30
N THR A 53 -10.66 7.34 3.93
CA THR A 53 -10.77 8.63 3.25
C THR A 53 -9.54 8.91 2.39
N ILE A 54 -8.34 8.68 2.93
CA ILE A 54 -7.07 8.89 2.21
C ILE A 54 -6.97 7.92 1.03
N GLU A 55 -7.31 6.64 1.22
CA GLU A 55 -7.33 5.63 0.15
C GLU A 55 -8.27 6.05 -0.98
N TYR A 56 -9.50 6.46 -0.65
CA TYR A 56 -10.46 6.97 -1.64
C TYR A 56 -9.91 8.17 -2.43
N LEU A 57 -9.29 9.14 -1.75
CA LEU A 57 -8.71 10.31 -2.40
C LEU A 57 -7.52 9.95 -3.31
N ILE A 58 -6.71 8.97 -2.91
CA ILE A 58 -5.59 8.47 -3.74
C ILE A 58 -6.13 7.80 -5.00
N GLU A 59 -7.11 6.92 -4.88
CA GLU A 59 -7.73 6.24 -6.02
C GLU A 59 -8.32 7.26 -7.02
N LYS A 60 -9.10 8.22 -6.53
CA LYS A 60 -9.67 9.28 -7.39
C LYS A 60 -8.64 10.22 -7.98
N GLY A 61 -7.56 10.49 -7.24
CA GLY A 61 -6.42 11.24 -7.76
C GLY A 61 -5.71 10.49 -8.90
N GLN A 62 -5.51 9.19 -8.76
CA GLN A 62 -4.87 8.33 -9.77
C GLN A 62 -5.68 8.25 -11.05
N GLU A 63 -6.99 7.99 -10.94
CA GLU A 63 -7.92 7.98 -12.09
C GLU A 63 -7.79 9.30 -12.88
N LYS A 64 -7.87 10.44 -12.19
CA LYS A 64 -7.81 11.75 -12.83
C LYS A 64 -6.46 12.04 -13.48
N VAL A 65 -5.36 11.72 -12.81
CA VAL A 65 -4.02 11.91 -13.37
C VAL A 65 -3.81 11.04 -14.61
N PHE A 66 -4.34 9.81 -14.60
CA PHE A 66 -4.26 8.92 -15.74
C PHE A 66 -5.05 9.49 -16.95
N ASP A 67 -6.28 9.95 -16.72
CA ASP A 67 -7.09 10.61 -17.77
C ASP A 67 -6.36 11.82 -18.38
N ASP A 68 -5.70 12.64 -17.53
CA ASP A 68 -4.95 13.81 -17.98
C ASP A 68 -3.71 13.40 -18.81
N LEU A 69 -3.03 12.31 -18.45
CA LEU A 69 -1.89 11.78 -19.20
C LEU A 69 -2.29 11.18 -20.56
N GLU A 70 -3.42 10.48 -20.63
CA GLU A 70 -3.95 9.94 -21.89
C GLU A 70 -4.34 11.07 -22.85
N ARG A 71 -5.00 12.11 -22.34
CA ARG A 71 -5.31 13.32 -23.11
C ARG A 71 -4.06 14.03 -23.63
N PHE A 72 -2.97 13.97 -22.88
CA PHE A 72 -1.69 14.56 -23.30
C PHE A 72 -1.00 13.72 -24.39
N ARG A 73 -1.09 12.38 -24.31
CA ARG A 73 -0.49 11.45 -25.28
C ARG A 73 -1.26 11.32 -26.60
N GLY A 74 -2.55 11.68 -26.61
CA GLY A 74 -3.38 11.72 -27.81
C GLY A 74 -3.23 12.99 -28.68
N LYS A 75 -2.25 13.85 -28.37
CA LYS A 75 -1.84 15.02 -29.15
C LYS A 75 -0.43 14.83 -29.67
#